data_AF-A0A6L4Z383-F1
#
_entry.id   AF-A0A6L4Z383-F1
#
_cell.length_a   1.000
_cell.length_b   1.000
_cell.length_c   1.000
_cell.angle_alpha   90.00
_cell.angle_beta   90.00
_cell.angle_gamma   90.00
#
_symmetry.space_group_name_H-M   'P 1'
#
loop_
_entity.id
_entity.type
_entity.pdbx_description
1 polymer ?
#
loop_
_entity_poly.entity_id
_entity_poly.type
_entity_poly.pdbx_seq_one_letter_code
_entity_poly.pdbx_strand_id
1 'polypeptide(L)' 'MQLCPNCDAVYKNDNQRFCPNDGGILGSLKILNDRYEIMAEIGRGGMGAVYQAKDK' A
#
# COMPACT_ATOMS: atom_id res chain seq x y z
N MET A 1 2.65 5.34 11.51
CA MET A 1 3.63 4.24 11.28
C MET A 1 3.24 3.52 10.00
N GLN A 2 4.13 3.46 9.02
CA GLN A 2 3.88 2.93 7.68
C GLN A 2 4.87 1.80 7.38
N LEU A 3 4.38 0.61 7.04
CA LEU A 3 5.22 -0.53 6.63
C LEU A 3 5.37 -0.52 5.12
N CYS A 4 6.58 -0.67 4.61
CA CYS A 4 6.79 -0.91 3.18
C CYS A 4 6.54 -2.39 2.86
N PRO A 5 5.60 -2.72 1.96
CA PRO A 5 5.29 -4.10 1.59
C PRO A 5 6.38 -4.79 0.75
N ASN A 6 7.43 -4.06 0.37
CA ASN A 6 8.42 -4.50 -0.61
C ASN A 6 9.84 -4.59 -0.05
N CYS A 7 10.14 -3.90 1.06
CA CYS A 7 11.43 -3.98 1.74
C CYS A 7 11.31 -4.25 3.25
N ASP A 8 10.09 -4.51 3.75
CA ASP A 8 9.75 -4.74 5.16
C ASP A 8 10.20 -3.61 6.13
N ALA A 9 10.61 -2.47 5.59
CA ALA A 9 11.05 -1.34 6.38
C ALA A 9 9.85 -0.65 7.06
N VAL A 10 9.98 -0.43 8.37
CA VAL A 10 9.00 0.29 9.19
C VAL A 10 9.37 1.76 9.26
N TYR A 11 8.55 2.62 8.68
CA TYR A 11 8.73 4.06 8.74
C TYR A 11 7.81 4.65 9.82
N LYS A 12 8.41 5.34 10.79
CA LYS A 12 7.65 5.98 11.89
C LYS A 12 6.93 7.25 11.46
N ASN A 13 7.29 7.83 10.31
CA ASN A 13 6.71 9.07 9.80
C ASN A 13 5.37 8.84 9.10
N ASP A 14 4.37 9.62 9.47
CA ASP A 14 3.03 9.57 8.86
C ASP A 14 2.96 10.32 7.51
N ASN A 15 3.88 11.28 7.28
CA ASN A 15 3.95 12.07 6.04
C ASN A 15 4.79 11.42 4.93
N GLN A 16 5.40 10.26 5.19
CA GLN A 16 6.29 9.60 4.23
C GLN A 16 5.45 8.65 3.38
N ARG A 17 4.98 9.16 2.23
CA ARG A 17 4.14 8.41 1.27
C ARG A 17 4.91 7.45 0.38
N PHE A 18 6.23 7.63 0.28
CA PHE A 18 7.10 6.84 -0.59
C PHE A 18 8.30 6.33 0.20
N CYS A 19 8.68 5.10 -0.07
CA CYS A 19 9.80 4.44 0.57
C CYS A 19 11.12 4.90 -0.08
N PRO A 20 12.09 5.41 0.69
CA PRO A 20 13.37 5.90 0.16
C PRO A 20 14.30 4.81 -0.39
N ASN A 21 14.06 3.52 -0.07
CA ASN A 21 14.93 2.43 -0.54
C ASN A 21 14.51 1.85 -1.90
N ASP A 22 13.22 1.75 -2.16
CA ASP A 22 12.67 1.07 -3.36
C ASP A 22 11.67 1.95 -4.13
N GLY A 23 11.35 3.15 -3.63
CA GLY A 23 10.35 4.04 -4.23
C GLY A 23 8.91 3.55 -4.08
N GLY A 24 8.67 2.44 -3.36
CA GLY A 24 7.35 1.86 -3.14
C GLY A 24 6.46 2.80 -2.34
N ILE A 25 5.16 2.84 -2.66
CA ILE A 25 4.21 3.67 -1.92
C ILE A 25 4.01 3.04 -0.54
N LEU A 26 4.37 3.78 0.49
CA LEU A 26 4.16 3.41 1.88
C LEU A 26 2.66 3.53 2.16
N GLY A 27 2.04 2.42 2.55
CA GLY A 27 0.62 2.35 2.86
C GLY A 27 -0.30 1.91 1.70
N SER A 28 0.21 1.63 0.49
CA SER A 28 -0.58 0.97 -0.54
C SER A 28 -0.06 -0.44 -0.82
N LEU A 29 -0.98 -1.39 -0.66
CA LEU A 29 -0.77 -2.82 -0.84
C LEU A 29 -0.55 -3.12 -2.33
N LYS A 30 0.65 -2.89 -2.88
CA LYS A 30 0.89 -3.03 -4.33
C LYS A 30 0.47 -4.41 -4.86
N ILE A 31 0.74 -5.47 -4.12
CA ILE A 31 0.24 -6.82 -4.38
C ILE A 31 -0.24 -7.43 -3.06
N LEU A 32 -1.51 -7.82 -3.00
CA LEU A 32 -2.10 -8.51 -1.86
C LEU A 32 -2.03 -10.03 -2.09
N ASN A 33 -1.37 -10.73 -1.17
CA ASN A 33 -1.28 -12.19 -1.14
C ASN A 33 -0.68 -12.82 -2.42
N ASP A 34 0.26 -12.11 -3.06
CA ASP A 34 0.93 -12.49 -4.32
C ASP A 34 -0.03 -12.82 -5.49
N ARG A 35 -1.27 -12.35 -5.40
CA ARG A 35 -2.36 -12.67 -6.33
C ARG A 35 -3.07 -11.43 -6.85
N TYR A 36 -3.33 -10.46 -5.97
CA TYR A 36 -4.14 -9.30 -6.33
C TYR A 36 -3.27 -8.05 -6.45
N GLU A 37 -3.09 -7.56 -7.66
CA GLU A 37 -2.40 -6.28 -7.91
C GLU A 37 -3.37 -5.13 -7.66
N ILE A 38 -3.13 -4.31 -6.63
CA ILE A 38 -3.98 -3.17 -6.30
C ILE A 38 -3.70 -2.02 -7.28
N MET A 39 -4.73 -1.63 -8.03
CA MET A 39 -4.65 -0.61 -9.07
C MET A 39 -4.95 0.80 -8.54
N ALA A 40 -6.08 0.97 -7.83
CA ALA A 40 -6.52 2.28 -7.36
C ALA A 40 -7.48 2.17 -6.15
N GLU A 41 -7.54 3.21 -5.31
CA GLU A 41 -8.62 3.35 -4.30
C GLU A 41 -9.89 3.85 -4.99
N ILE A 42 -11.01 3.15 -4.80
CA ILE A 42 -12.30 3.47 -5.40
C ILE A 42 -13.19 4.25 -4.42
N GLY A 43 -12.95 4.12 -3.12
CA GLY A 43 -13.71 4.86 -2.12
C GLY A 43 -13.27 4.55 -0.70
N ARG A 44 -13.62 5.47 0.21
CA ARG A 44 -13.30 5.37 1.63
C ARG A 44 -14.52 5.74 2.47
N GLY A 45 -14.74 4.98 3.52
CA GLY A 45 -15.81 5.20 4.49
C GLY A 45 -15.38 4.86 5.91
N GLY A 46 -16.32 4.93 6.85
CA GLY A 46 -16.04 4.75 8.29
C GLY A 46 -15.48 3.37 8.68
N MET A 47 -15.63 2.34 7.83
CA MET A 47 -15.08 0.99 8.07
C MET A 47 -13.79 0.68 7.29
N GLY A 48 -13.29 1.60 6.45
CA GLY A 48 -12.06 1.37 5.68
C GLY A 48 -12.08 1.95 4.27
N ALA A 49 -11.16 1.46 3.43
CA ALA A 49 -10.99 1.85 2.04
C ALA A 49 -11.21 0.66 1.11
N VAL A 50 -11.83 0.91 -0.03
CA VAL A 50 -12.12 -0.06 -1.09
C VAL A 50 -11.13 0.17 -2.21
N TYR A 51 -10.49 -0.91 -2.67
CA TYR A 51 -9.48 -0.86 -3.71
C TYR A 51 -9.90 -1.69 -4.91
N GLN A 52 -9.65 -1.16 -6.11
CA GLN A 52 -9.69 -1.91 -7.35
C GLN A 52 -8.43 -2.78 -7.40
N ALA A 53 -8.62 -4.07 -7.65
CA ALA A 53 -7.52 -5.01 -7.78
C ALA A 53 -7.67 -5.84 -9.06
N LYS A 54 -6.54 -6.27 -9.61
CA LYS A 54 -6.47 -7.24 -10.72
C LYS A 54 -6.02 -8.59 -10.17
N ASP A 55 -6.78 -9.63 -10.45
CA ASP A 55 -6.41 -11.02 -10.14
C ASP A 55 -5.40 -11.51 -11.20
N LYS A 56 -4.30 -12.10 -10.76
CA LYS A 56 -3.20 -12.59 -11.61
C LYS A 56 -3.34 -14.07 -11.93
#